data_AF-A0A6D1A7W1-F1
#
_entry.id   AF-A0A6D1A7W1-F1
#
_cell.length_a   1.000
_cell.length_b   1.000
_cell.length_c   1.000
_cell.angle_alpha   90.00
_cell.angle_beta   90.00
_cell.angle_gamma   90.00
#
_symmetry.space_group_name_H-M   'P 1'
#
loop_
_entity.id
_entity.type
_entity.pdbx_description
1 polymer ?
#
loop_
_entity_poly.entity_id
_entity_poly.type
_entity_poly.pdbx_seq_one_letter_code
_entity_poly.pdbx_strand_id
1 'polypeptide(L)'
;SDKTFKDVAGNKEAVEEIKEIVDYLKNPKKYEIAGARMPHGILLGGPPGTGKTLLAKATAGEANVPFYFISASNFVEMFVGLGAKRVRTVVDEARKNAPAIIFIDELDAIG
;
A
#
# COMPACT_ATOMS: atom_id res chain seq x y z
N SER A 1 -2.78 11.34 2.20
CA SER A 1 -3.87 10.82 3.07
C SER A 1 -3.87 11.68 4.32
N ASP A 2 -5.03 12.16 4.78
CA ASP A 2 -5.19 12.88 6.05
C ASP A 2 -5.21 11.95 7.27
N LYS A 3 -5.20 10.63 7.04
CA LYS A 3 -5.29 9.60 8.08
C LYS A 3 -3.93 9.20 8.61
N THR A 4 -3.86 8.93 9.91
CA THR A 4 -2.66 8.51 10.65
C THR A 4 -2.97 7.27 11.50
N PHE A 5 -1.98 6.66 12.15
CA PHE A 5 -2.24 5.49 13.01
C PHE A 5 -3.12 5.82 14.21
N LYS A 6 -3.26 7.10 14.57
CA LYS A 6 -4.22 7.56 15.59
C LYS A 6 -5.68 7.29 15.20
N ASP A 7 -5.96 7.21 13.90
CA ASP A 7 -7.30 6.96 13.37
C ASP A 7 -7.63 5.45 13.32
N VAL A 8 -6.65 4.57 13.56
CA VAL A 8 -6.83 3.11 13.53
C VAL A 8 -7.11 2.58 14.94
N ALA A 9 -8.32 2.08 15.17
CA ALA A 9 -8.71 1.47 16.44
C ALA A 9 -8.57 -0.07 16.42
N GLY A 10 -8.22 -0.67 17.57
CA GLY A 10 -8.28 -2.13 17.82
C GLY A 10 -7.15 -2.98 17.21
N ASN A 11 -6.57 -2.60 16.06
CA ASN A 11 -5.61 -3.42 15.31
C ASN A 11 -4.13 -3.19 15.72
N LYS A 12 -3.80 -3.30 17.01
CA LYS A 12 -2.47 -2.95 17.52
C LYS A 12 -1.33 -3.77 16.91
N GLU A 13 -1.51 -5.08 16.74
CA GLU A 13 -0.50 -5.96 16.16
C GLU A 13 -0.19 -5.58 14.71
N ALA A 14 -1.22 -5.41 13.88
CA ALA A 14 -1.06 -5.01 12.48
C ALA A 14 -0.46 -3.60 12.33
N VAL A 15 -0.77 -2.68 13.25
CA VAL A 15 -0.12 -1.36 13.29
C VAL A 15 1.37 -1.50 13.60
N GLU A 16 1.75 -2.40 14.50
CA GLU A 16 3.15 -2.59 14.90
C GLU A 16 4.00 -3.23 13.79
N GLU A 17 3.47 -4.22 13.09
CA GLU A 17 4.13 -4.78 11.89
C GLU A 17 4.36 -3.71 10.81
N ILE A 18 3.36 -2.85 10.59
CA ILE A 18 3.45 -1.84 9.54
C ILE A 18 4.30 -0.62 9.96
N LYS A 19 4.49 -0.39 11.26
CA LYS A 19 5.42 0.67 11.74
C LYS A 19 6.85 0.46 11.24
N GLU A 20 7.31 -0.79 11.11
CA GLU A 20 8.64 -1.08 10.55
C GLU A 20 8.74 -0.60 9.10
N ILE A 21 7.66 -0.77 8.33
CA ILE A 21 7.56 -0.33 6.94
C ILE A 21 7.56 1.20 6.87
N VAL A 22 6.88 1.87 7.81
CA VAL A 22 6.92 3.33 7.92
C VAL A 22 8.34 3.84 8.23
N ASP A 23 9.07 3.21 9.16
CA ASP A 23 10.47 3.60 9.44
C ASP A 23 11.35 3.41 8.20
N TYR A 24 11.17 2.30 7.48
CA TYR A 24 11.86 2.06 6.22
C TYR A 24 11.58 3.15 5.17
N LEU A 25 10.31 3.48 4.94
CA LEU A 25 9.93 4.47 3.92
C LEU A 25 10.49 5.87 4.25
N LYS A 26 10.63 6.20 5.53
CA LYS A 26 11.26 7.45 5.99
C LYS A 26 12.79 7.41 5.91
N ASN A 27 13.40 6.26 6.19
CA ASN A 27 14.84 6.11 6.37
C ASN A 27 15.46 4.99 5.48
N PRO A 28 15.23 4.95 4.16
CA PRO A 28 15.61 3.80 3.32
C PRO A 28 17.11 3.51 3.34
N LYS A 29 17.95 4.56 3.41
CA LYS A 29 19.42 4.46 3.46
C LYS A 29 19.93 3.66 4.65
N LYS A 30 19.28 3.75 5.82
CA LYS A 30 19.65 3.01 7.04
C LYS A 30 19.61 1.50 6.80
N TYR A 31 18.62 1.05 6.05
CA TYR A 31 18.40 -0.35 5.74
C TYR A 31 19.28 -0.85 4.60
N GLU A 32 19.54 -0.01 3.59
CA GLU A 32 20.52 -0.31 2.53
C GLU A 32 21.92 -0.57 3.09
N ILE A 33 22.38 0.28 4.01
CA ILE A 33 23.71 0.14 4.65
C ILE A 33 23.78 -1.15 5.48
N ALA A 34 22.69 -1.52 6.15
CA ALA A 34 22.61 -2.75 6.93
C ALA A 34 22.47 -4.02 6.06
N GLY A 35 22.37 -3.89 4.73
CA GLY A 35 22.12 -5.01 3.82
C GLY A 35 20.72 -5.62 3.96
N ALA A 36 19.79 -4.93 4.61
CA ALA A 36 18.44 -5.40 4.82
C ALA A 36 17.63 -5.29 3.52
N ARG A 37 16.94 -6.37 3.14
CA ARG A 37 16.02 -6.37 2.00
C ARG A 37 14.62 -6.07 2.48
N MET A 38 14.00 -5.05 1.89
CA MET A 38 12.61 -4.70 2.16
C MET A 38 11.67 -5.80 1.62
N PRO A 39 10.64 -6.21 2.37
CA PRO A 39 9.59 -7.07 1.83
C PRO A 39 8.94 -6.42 0.60
N HIS A 40 8.82 -7.17 -0.50
CA HIS A 40 8.33 -6.65 -1.79
C HIS A 40 6.84 -6.27 -1.80
N GLY A 41 6.09 -6.62 -0.76
CA GLY A 41 4.67 -6.30 -0.63
C GLY A 41 4.10 -6.82 0.70
N ILE A 42 2.93 -6.29 1.05
CA ILE A 42 2.18 -6.69 2.25
C ILE A 42 0.80 -7.13 1.79
N LEU A 43 0.35 -8.29 2.27
CA LEU A 43 -1.00 -8.77 2.06
C LEU A 43 -1.81 -8.52 3.33
N LEU A 44 -2.84 -7.68 3.24
CA LEU A 44 -3.76 -7.45 4.35
C LEU A 44 -4.92 -8.44 4.25
N GLY A 45 -4.96 -9.41 5.16
CA GLY A 45 -6.02 -10.43 5.24
C GLY A 45 -7.11 -10.13 6.27
N GLY A 46 -8.23 -10.84 6.20
CA GLY A 46 -9.27 -10.90 7.24
C GLY A 46 -10.67 -10.46 6.78
N PRO A 47 -11.67 -10.49 7.66
CA PRO A 47 -13.05 -10.15 7.32
C PRO A 47 -13.23 -8.71 6.79
N PRO A 48 -14.27 -8.44 5.97
CA PRO A 48 -14.64 -7.09 5.59
C PRO A 48 -14.96 -6.24 6.83
N GLY A 49 -14.69 -4.93 6.76
CA GLY A 49 -14.97 -4.00 7.87
C GLY A 49 -13.91 -3.95 8.98
N THR A 50 -12.83 -4.73 8.89
CA THR A 50 -11.72 -4.73 9.88
C THR A 50 -10.71 -3.58 9.69
N GLY A 51 -10.96 -2.66 8.76
CA GLY A 51 -10.15 -1.44 8.60
C GLY A 51 -8.87 -1.59 7.77
N LYS A 52 -8.75 -2.60 6.90
CA LYS A 52 -7.58 -2.80 6.01
C LYS A 52 -7.25 -1.58 5.17
N THR A 53 -8.25 -1.05 4.45
CA THR A 53 -8.09 0.16 3.62
C THR A 53 -7.73 1.39 4.46
N LEU A 54 -8.25 1.48 5.69
CA LEU A 54 -7.90 2.56 6.63
C LEU A 54 -6.45 2.43 7.10
N LEU A 55 -6.00 1.23 7.44
CA LEU A 55 -4.64 0.94 7.85
C LEU A 55 -3.63 1.27 6.75
N ALA A 56 -3.92 0.91 5.49
CA ALA A 56 -3.08 1.26 4.35
C ALA A 56 -2.98 2.80 4.14
N LYS A 57 -4.11 3.51 4.24
CA LYS A 57 -4.14 4.97 4.15
C LYS A 57 -3.42 5.65 5.31
N ALA A 58 -3.54 5.12 6.52
CA ALA A 58 -2.86 5.59 7.71
C ALA A 58 -1.34 5.42 7.59
N THR A 59 -0.90 4.29 7.05
CA THR A 59 0.52 3.99 6.80
C THR A 59 1.16 5.03 5.88
N ALA A 60 0.49 5.38 4.79
CA ALA A 60 0.99 6.40 3.87
C ALA A 60 1.01 7.80 4.49
N GLY A 61 -0.01 8.13 5.30
CA GLY A 61 -0.03 9.40 6.04
C GLY A 61 1.10 9.48 7.08
N GLU A 62 1.34 8.39 7.81
CA GLU A 62 2.44 8.29 8.78
C GLU A 62 3.80 8.39 8.12
N ALA A 63 4.01 7.72 6.98
CA ALA A 63 5.23 7.80 6.18
C ALA A 63 5.37 9.14 5.41
N ASN A 64 4.29 9.91 5.30
CA ASN A 64 4.20 11.11 4.47
C ASN A 64 4.63 10.86 3.01
N VAL A 65 4.15 9.76 2.43
CA VAL A 65 4.44 9.35 1.05
C VAL A 65 3.17 9.37 0.19
N PRO A 66 3.31 9.49 -1.15
CA PRO A 66 2.18 9.33 -2.06
C PRO A 66 1.47 7.99 -1.88
N PHE A 67 0.14 8.02 -1.94
CA PHE A 67 -0.73 6.85 -1.83
C PHE A 67 -1.54 6.70 -3.10
N TYR A 68 -1.27 5.62 -3.84
CA TYR A 68 -1.99 5.27 -5.05
C TYR A 68 -2.97 4.14 -4.72
N PHE A 69 -4.24 4.32 -5.07
CA PHE A 69 -5.28 3.32 -4.86
C PHE A 69 -5.69 2.71 -6.21
N ILE A 70 -5.69 1.39 -6.28
CA ILE A 70 -6.18 0.62 -7.43
C ILE A 70 -7.20 -0.38 -6.89
N SER A 71 -8.39 -0.45 -7.50
CA SER A 71 -9.28 -1.58 -7.27
C SER A 71 -8.96 -2.70 -8.25
N ALA A 72 -8.81 -3.91 -7.74
CA ALA A 72 -8.58 -5.12 -8.50
C ALA A 72 -9.75 -5.48 -9.43
N SER A 73 -10.98 -5.08 -9.10
CA SER A 73 -12.14 -5.27 -9.97
C SER A 73 -12.03 -4.47 -11.29
N ASN A 74 -11.26 -3.38 -11.33
CA ASN A 74 -11.02 -2.60 -12.57
C ASN A 74 -10.17 -3.35 -13.62
N PHE A 75 -9.62 -4.52 -13.28
CA PHE A 75 -8.86 -5.33 -14.23
C PHE A 75 -9.80 -6.16 -15.12
N VAL A 76 -11.03 -6.42 -14.67
CA VAL A 76 -12.06 -7.20 -15.37
C VAL A 76 -12.98 -6.23 -16.13
N GLU A 77 -12.40 -5.45 -17.04
CA GLU A 77 -13.19 -4.58 -17.93
C GLU A 77 -13.57 -5.32 -19.23
N MET A 78 -14.71 -4.95 -19.84
CA MET A 78 -15.17 -5.51 -21.13
C MET A 78 -14.19 -5.25 -22.29
N PHE A 79 -13.26 -4.31 -22.13
CA PHE A 79 -12.29 -3.92 -23.15
C PHE A 79 -10.90 -4.47 -22.81
N VAL A 80 -10.45 -5.43 -23.61
CA VAL A 80 -9.15 -6.10 -23.44
C VAL A 80 -8.01 -5.07 -23.42
N GLY A 81 -7.19 -5.13 -22.36
CA GLY A 81 -5.94 -4.37 -22.25
C GLY A 81 -6.04 -2.96 -21.66
N LEU A 82 -7.25 -2.42 -21.46
CA LEU A 82 -7.42 -1.09 -20.86
C LEU A 82 -7.08 -1.08 -19.36
N GLY A 83 -7.55 -2.08 -18.61
CA GLY A 83 -7.19 -2.28 -17.20
C GLY A 83 -5.68 -2.44 -16.99
N ALA A 84 -5.02 -3.27 -17.81
CA ALA A 84 -3.57 -3.48 -17.76
C ALA A 84 -2.78 -2.19 -18.05
N LYS A 85 -3.23 -1.35 -18.97
CA LYS A 85 -2.60 -0.07 -19.28
C LYS A 85 -2.68 0.88 -18.08
N ARG A 86 -3.84 0.98 -17.43
CA ARG A 86 -4.04 1.85 -16.25
C ARG A 86 -3.10 1.46 -15.10
N VAL A 87 -2.93 0.16 -14.86
CA VAL A 87 -2.04 -0.35 -13.81
C VAL A 87 -0.59 0.03 -14.09
N ARG A 88 -0.13 -0.13 -15.34
CA ARG A 88 1.21 0.31 -15.74
C ARG A 88 1.40 1.80 -15.50
N THR A 89 0.43 2.64 -15.90
CA THR A 89 0.50 4.09 -15.65
C THR A 89 0.65 4.42 -14.16
N VAL A 90 -0.16 3.80 -13.29
CA VAL A 90 -0.08 4.05 -11.84
C VAL A 90 1.26 3.60 -11.27
N VAL A 91 1.78 2.44 -11.70
CA VAL A 91 3.09 1.94 -11.27
C VAL A 91 4.21 2.89 -11.74
N ASP A 92 4.15 3.38 -12.97
CA ASP A 92 5.15 4.31 -13.50
C ASP A 92 5.12 5.66 -12.77
N GLU A 93 3.94 6.17 -12.42
CA GLU A 93 3.79 7.37 -11.60
C GLU A 93 4.32 7.17 -10.18
N ALA A 94 4.00 6.04 -9.56
CA ALA A 94 4.48 5.72 -8.21
C ALA A 94 6.01 5.58 -8.18
N ARG A 95 6.62 4.98 -9.21
CA ARG A 95 8.09 4.90 -9.35
C ARG A 95 8.75 6.27 -9.47
N LYS A 96 8.14 7.19 -10.23
CA LYS A 96 8.65 8.57 -10.37
C LYS A 96 8.58 9.37 -9.07
N ASN A 97 7.58 9.09 -8.23
CA ASN A 97 7.36 9.75 -6.96
C ASN A 97 7.81 8.89 -5.76
N ALA A 98 8.72 7.94 -5.97
CA ALA A 98 9.23 7.08 -4.92
C ALA A 98 9.98 7.89 -3.84
N PRO A 99 9.87 7.51 -2.55
CA PRO A 99 9.12 6.37 -2.01
C PRO A 99 7.60 6.60 -2.03
N ALA A 100 6.83 5.58 -2.42
CA ALA A 100 5.37 5.65 -2.55
C ALA A 100 4.71 4.30 -2.21
N ILE A 101 3.42 4.33 -1.85
CA ILE A 101 2.62 3.13 -1.57
C ILE A 101 1.57 2.98 -2.67
N ILE A 102 1.50 1.78 -3.26
CA ILE A 102 0.39 1.35 -4.11
C ILE A 102 -0.45 0.35 -3.31
N PHE A 103 -1.71 0.69 -3.09
CA PHE A 103 -2.68 -0.19 -2.44
C PHE A 103 -3.62 -0.77 -3.49
N ILE A 104 -3.73 -2.10 -3.49
CA ILE A 104 -4.62 -2.85 -4.36
C ILE A 104 -5.72 -3.45 -3.48
N ASP A 105 -6.95 -2.95 -3.64
CA ASP A 105 -8.13 -3.44 -2.92
C ASP A 105 -8.85 -4.52 -3.72
N GLU A 106 -9.67 -5.35 -3.07
CA GLU A 106 -10.50 -6.40 -3.70
C GLU A 106 -9.72 -7.42 -4.54
N LEU A 107 -8.46 -7.74 -4.17
CA LEU A 107 -7.60 -8.68 -4.91
C LEU A 107 -8.26 -10.04 -5.19
N ASP A 108 -9.19 -10.45 -4.33
CA ASP A 108 -10.01 -11.65 -4.46
C ASP A 108 -10.95 -11.62 -5.68
N ALA A 109 -11.27 -10.45 -6.23
CA ALA A 109 -12.09 -10.30 -7.43
C ALA A 109 -11.36 -10.67 -8.74
N ILE A 110 -10.02 -10.77 -8.73
CA ILE A 110 -9.22 -11.04 -9.95
C ILE A 110 -9.10 -12.54 -10.28
N GLY A 111 -9.43 -13.44 -9.34
CA GLY A 111 -9.67 -14.88 -9.59
C GLY A 111 -8.76 -15.57 -10.60
#